data_AF-A0AA97A4L2-F1
#
_entry.id   AF-A0AA97A4L2-F1
#
_cell.length_a   1.000
_cell.length_b   1.000
_cell.length_c   1.000
_cell.angle_alpha   90.00
_cell.angle_beta   90.00
_cell.angle_gamma   90.00
#
_symmetry.space_group_name_H-M   'P 1'
#
loop_
_entity.id
_entity.type
_entity.pdbx_description
1 polymer ?
#
loop_
_entity_poly.entity_id
_entity_poly.type
_entity_poly.pdbx_seq_one_letter_code
_entity_poly.pdbx_strand_id
1 'polypeptide(L)' 'MGTFDLGVGSAFWLMNASALLCVIYGVINWDKDKEEKVLERKTWDKNEAKINEDL' A
#
# COMPACT_ATOMS: atom_id res chain seq x y z
N MET A 1 -39.55 19.52 -14.07
CA MET A 1 -39.05 18.27 -13.47
C MET A 1 -38.40 17.46 -14.57
N GLY A 2 -37.12 17.12 -14.45
CA GLY A 2 -36.49 16.16 -15.37
C GLY A 2 -35.26 16.70 -16.09
N THR A 3 -34.16 16.78 -15.37
CA THR A 3 -32.87 16.38 -15.94
C THR A 3 -32.33 15.35 -14.97
N PHE A 4 -32.25 14.10 -15.42
CA PHE A 4 -31.41 13.11 -14.76
C PHE A 4 -30.03 13.74 -14.71
N ASP A 5 -29.62 14.25 -13.54
CA ASP A 5 -28.36 14.96 -13.39
C ASP A 5 -27.25 13.92 -13.52
N LEU A 6 -26.79 13.74 -14.75
CA LEU A 6 -25.66 12.89 -15.08
C LEU A 6 -24.43 13.28 -14.24
N GLY A 7 -24.35 14.52 -13.75
CA GLY A 7 -23.35 14.97 -12.79
C GLY A 7 -23.47 14.28 -11.43
N VAL A 8 -24.68 14.13 -10.88
CA VAL A 8 -24.89 13.43 -9.61
C VAL A 8 -24.60 11.92 -9.75
N GLY A 9 -25.07 11.30 -10.83
CA GLY A 9 -24.81 9.88 -11.10
C GLY A 9 -23.33 9.58 -11.31
N SER A 10 -22.63 10.43 -12.05
CA SER A 10 -21.18 10.29 -12.27
C SER A 10 -20.38 10.58 -11.00
N ALA A 11 -20.72 11.62 -10.23
CA ALA A 11 -20.07 11.93 -8.96
C ALA A 11 -20.18 10.77 -7.96
N PHE A 12 -21.36 10.14 -7.87
CA PHE A 12 -21.55 8.94 -7.05
C PHE A 12 -20.59 7.82 -7.46
N TRP A 13 -20.50 7.51 -8.75
CA TRP A 13 -19.61 6.46 -9.25
C TRP A 13 -18.13 6.79 -9.06
N LEU A 14 -17.73 8.04 -9.30
CA LEU A 14 -16.35 8.54 -9.11
C LEU A 14 -15.91 8.44 -7.65
N MET A 15 -16.79 8.79 -6.71
CA MET A 15 -16.49 8.73 -5.28
C MET A 15 -16.30 7.27 -4.82
N ASN A 16 -17.17 6.37 -5.28
CA ASN A 16 -17.03 4.94 -4.99
C ASN A 16 -15.78 4.34 -5.63
N ALA A 17 -15.45 4.71 -6.87
CA ALA A 17 -14.23 4.28 -7.54
C ALA A 17 -12.97 4.78 -6.82
N SER A 18 -12.96 6.02 -6.33
CA SER A 18 -11.86 6.58 -5.54
C SER A 18 -11.67 5.85 -4.22
N ALA A 19 -12.76 5.59 -3.49
CA ALA A 19 -12.69 4.83 -2.25
C ALA A 19 -12.16 3.40 -2.48
N LEU A 20 -12.64 2.72 -3.53
CA LEU A 20 -12.14 1.40 -3.93
C LEU A 20 -10.64 1.43 -4.27
N LEU A 21 -10.17 2.43 -5.03
CA LEU A 21 -8.75 2.59 -5.34
C LEU A 21 -7.90 2.78 -4.09
N CYS A 22 -8.36 3.58 -3.11
CA CYS A 22 -7.65 3.76 -1.84
C CYS A 22 -7.54 2.45 -1.05
N VAL A 23 -8.61 1.66 -0.99
CA VAL A 23 -8.61 0.37 -0.28
C VAL A 23 -7.69 -0.63 -0.98
N ILE A 24 -7.79 -0.75 -2.31
CA ILE A 24 -6.95 -1.67 -3.09
C ILE A 24 -5.47 -1.28 -2.97
N TYR A 25 -5.14 0.00 -3.12
CA TYR A 25 -3.78 0.48 -2.94
C TYR A 25 -3.28 0.21 -1.53
N GLY A 26 -4.10 0.48 -0.51
CA GLY A 26 -3.81 0.14 0.87
C GLY A 26 -3.48 -1.33 1.04
N VAL A 27 -4.32 -2.24 0.53
CA VAL A 27 -4.10 -3.70 0.62
C VAL A 27 -2.83 -4.13 -0.10
N ILE A 28 -2.56 -3.64 -1.32
CA ILE A 28 -1.36 -3.99 -2.09
C ILE A 28 -0.10 -3.45 -1.38
N ASN A 29 -0.14 -2.21 -0.90
CA ASN A 29 1.02 -1.59 -0.28
C ASN A 29 1.25 -2.05 1.17
N TRP A 30 0.22 -2.58 1.84
CA TRP A 30 0.29 -3.06 3.22
C TRP A 30 1.33 -4.16 3.44
N ASP A 31 1.55 -5.00 2.43
CA ASP A 31 2.53 -6.09 2.52
C ASP A 31 3.97 -5.62 2.22
N LYS A 32 4.12 -4.59 1.38
CA LYS A 32 5.44 -4.03 1.01
C LYS A 32 6.16 -3.43 2.22
N ASP A 33 5.43 -2.76 3.11
CA ASP A 33 5.98 -2.25 4.38
C ASP A 33 6.47 -3.37 5.31
N LYS A 34 5.92 -4.58 5.21
CA LYS A 34 6.38 -5.74 5.98
C LYS A 34 7.56 -6.42 5.32
N GLU A 35 7.55 -6.59 4.00
CA GLU A 35 8.68 -7.16 3.26
C GLU A 35 9.93 -6.29 3.39
N GLU A 36 9.82 -4.97 3.28
CA GLU A 36 10.96 -4.05 3.43
C GLU A 36 11.60 -4.16 4.83
N LYS A 37 10.79 -4.17 5.89
CA LYS A 37 11.29 -4.32 7.27
C LYS A 37 11.88 -5.70 7.56
N VAL A 38 11.37 -6.75 6.93
CA VAL A 38 11.91 -8.12 7.07
C VAL A 38 13.23 -8.27 6.31
N LEU A 39 13.34 -7.68 5.12
CA LEU A 39 14.57 -7.66 4.33
C LEU A 39 15.66 -6.81 4.99
N GLU A 40 15.31 -5.64 5.52
CA GLU A 40 16.24 -4.77 6.25
C GLU A 40 16.76 -5.46 7.51
N ARG A 41 15.88 -6.11 8.29
CA ARG A 41 16.26 -6.93 9.46
C ARG A 41 17.17 -8.11 9.09
N LYS A 42 16.86 -8.87 8.02
CA LYS A 42 17.72 -9.97 7.56
C LYS A 42 19.11 -9.48 7.12
N THR A 43 19.17 -8.29 6.52
CA THR A 43 20.42 -7.70 6.07
C THR A 43 21.26 -7.21 7.25
N TRP A 44 20.61 -6.66 8.29
CA TRP A 44 21.25 -6.29 9.54
C TRP A 44 21.84 -7.51 10.27
N ASP A 45 21.04 -8.57 10.51
CA ASP A 45 21.49 -9.82 11.14
C ASP A 45 22.71 -10.43 10.44
N LYS A 46 22.71 -10.40 9.10
CA LYS A 46 23.78 -10.99 8.29
C LYS A 46 25.07 -10.17 8.33
N ASN A 47 24.98 -8.85 8.51
CA ASN A 47 26.14 -8.00 8.71
C ASN A 47 26.71 -8.12 10.13
N GLU A 48 25.85 -8.27 11.14
CA GLU A 48 26.27 -8.45 12.53
C GLU A 48 27.02 -9.77 12.73
N ALA A 49 26.56 -10.85 12.07
CA ALA A 49 27.25 -12.14 12.08
C ALA A 49 28.65 -12.08 11.46
N LYS A 50 28.83 -11.32 10.36
CA LYS A 50 30.14 -11.11 9.73
C LYS A 50 31.11 -10.33 10.60
N ILE A 51 30.62 -9.31 11.31
CA ILE A 51 31.46 -8.50 12.20
C ILE A 51 31.92 -9.35 13.40
N ASN A 52 31.07 -10.24 13.91
CA ASN A 52 31.41 -11.15 15.01
C ASN A 52 32.38 -12.28 14.60
N GLU A 53 32.43 -12.69 13.33
CA GLU A 53 33.40 -13.67 12.84
C GLU A 53 34.80 -13.07 12.58
N ASP A 54 34.89 -11.74 12.42
CA ASP A 54 36.15 -11.00 12.18
C ASP A 54 36.79 -10.45 13.48
N LEU A 55 36.21 -10.78 14.65
CA LEU A 55 36.64 -10.40 16.00
C LEU A 55 37.14 -11.62 16.77
#